data_AF-A0A9Q0WSN3-F1
#
_entry.id   AF-A0A9Q0WSN3-F1
#
_cell.length_a   1.000
_cell.length_b   1.000
_cell.length_c   1.000
_cell.angle_alpha   90.00
_cell.angle_beta   90.00
_cell.angle_gamma   90.00
#
_symmetry.space_group_name_H-M   'P 1'
#
loop_
_entity.id
_entity.type
_entity.pdbx_description
1 polymer ?
#
loop_
_entity_poly.entity_id
_entity_poly.type
_entity_poly.pdbx_seq_one_letter_code
_entity_poly.pdbx_strand_id
1 'polypeptide(L)'
;MAPVLSRSLVSSASFISLSSSIRHPNNTVFNLRSVFLPQNNGLRKGFSCSGLKWKPEKRIDKISVRCEAAVAEQEAADTSGEKFEYQAEVSRLLDLIVHSLYSHKEVFLRELVSNASDALDKLRFLSVTEPSLLGDAGDLEIRIRSDLDNGTITVTDTGIGMTKEELVDCLGTIAQSGTSKFLKALKENKDAGADNGLIGQFGVGFYSAFLVAEKVVVSTKSPKSDKQYVWESEAESSSYVIKEVTDPEKMLRRGTEITLYLKEDDKYEFSDAVRIQGLVKNYSQFVAFPIYTWVEKSRTVEETKKTKTEKYWDWELANETKPIWMRSAKEVEKDEYQEFYKKTFNEFLDPLAYTHFTTEGEVEFRSVLYIPGMAPLNNEEVINPKTKNIRLYVKRVFISDDFDGEL
;
A
#
# COMPACT_ATOMS: atom_id res chain seq x y z
N MET A 1 52.98 1.49 -28.40
CA MET A 1 54.39 1.53 -27.98
C MET A 1 54.52 2.56 -26.87
N ALA A 2 54.81 2.06 -25.67
CA ALA A 2 55.36 2.67 -24.46
C ALA A 2 54.77 3.96 -23.83
N PRO A 3 54.80 4.05 -22.47
CA PRO A 3 53.95 4.88 -21.60
C PRO A 3 54.80 5.89 -20.79
N VAL A 4 54.40 6.24 -19.54
CA VAL A 4 55.10 7.00 -18.45
C VAL A 4 54.38 8.36 -18.18
N LEU A 5 53.94 8.81 -16.99
CA LEU A 5 54.17 8.45 -15.59
C LEU A 5 53.02 8.92 -14.66
N SER A 6 52.88 8.19 -13.55
CA SER A 6 52.13 8.46 -12.31
C SER A 6 52.44 9.78 -11.59
N ARG A 7 51.46 10.34 -10.86
CA ARG A 7 51.66 10.92 -9.52
C ARG A 7 50.36 11.01 -8.71
N SER A 8 50.33 10.25 -7.63
CA SER A 8 49.41 10.33 -6.49
C SER A 8 49.80 11.49 -5.57
N LEU A 9 48.83 12.24 -5.06
CA LEU A 9 48.98 13.04 -3.84
C LEU A 9 47.75 12.83 -2.94
N VAL A 10 48.02 12.15 -1.83
CA VAL A 10 47.15 12.01 -0.66
C VAL A 10 47.36 13.25 0.20
N SER A 11 46.27 13.91 0.61
CA SER A 11 46.30 14.94 1.66
C SER A 11 45.48 14.45 2.84
N SER A 12 46.18 14.02 3.87
CA SER A 12 45.66 13.69 5.20
C SER A 12 45.33 14.97 5.97
N ALA A 13 44.07 15.16 6.35
CA ALA A 13 43.66 16.17 7.33
C ALA A 13 43.49 15.50 8.70
N SER A 14 44.36 15.86 9.63
CA SER A 14 44.41 15.38 11.01
C SER A 14 43.40 16.15 11.87
N PHE A 15 42.49 15.43 12.52
CA PHE A 15 41.61 16.00 13.56
C PHE A 15 42.42 16.23 14.85
N ILE A 16 42.47 17.47 15.31
CA ILE A 16 42.99 17.86 16.62
C ILE A 16 41.80 17.87 17.59
N SER A 17 41.72 16.89 18.49
CA SER A 17 40.79 16.93 19.62
C SER A 17 41.47 17.62 20.81
N LEU A 18 41.01 18.82 21.18
CA LEU A 18 41.36 19.42 22.47
C LEU A 18 40.56 18.75 23.59
N SER A 19 41.27 18.13 24.51
CA SER A 19 40.78 17.63 25.80
C SER A 19 40.81 18.75 26.83
N SER A 20 39.66 19.12 27.41
CA SER A 20 39.58 19.89 28.65
C SER A 20 38.94 19.04 29.74
N SER A 21 39.72 18.73 30.78
CA SER A 21 39.34 17.96 31.95
C SER A 21 38.67 18.85 33.01
N ILE A 22 37.53 18.41 33.56
CA ILE A 22 37.03 18.83 34.87
C ILE A 22 36.64 17.56 35.65
N ARG A 23 37.35 17.33 36.77
CA ARG A 23 37.06 16.37 37.86
C ARG A 23 36.09 17.07 38.84
N HIS A 24 35.20 16.47 39.65
CA HIS A 24 34.87 15.15 40.23
C HIS A 24 33.49 15.36 40.97
N PRO A 25 32.93 14.45 41.79
CA PRO A 25 32.72 13.00 41.70
C PRO A 25 31.25 12.60 42.04
N ASN A 26 30.83 11.38 41.65
CA ASN A 26 30.23 10.42 42.59
C ASN A 26 30.04 9.04 41.95
N ASN A 27 30.48 8.03 42.71
CA ASN A 27 30.47 6.61 42.42
C ASN A 27 29.05 6.04 42.32
N THR A 28 28.79 5.16 41.36
CA THR A 28 28.29 3.79 41.61
C THR A 28 28.28 3.01 40.30
N VAL A 29 28.88 1.81 40.34
CA VAL A 29 28.97 0.86 39.22
C VAL A 29 28.05 -0.31 39.53
N PHE A 30 27.20 -0.72 38.59
CA PHE A 30 26.68 -2.08 38.56
C PHE A 30 26.63 -2.62 37.12
N ASN A 31 27.33 -3.74 36.92
CA ASN A 31 27.34 -4.58 35.74
C ASN A 31 26.03 -5.37 35.63
N LEU A 32 25.41 -5.39 34.45
CA LEU A 32 24.34 -6.34 34.10
C LEU A 32 24.92 -7.45 33.23
N ARG A 33 25.02 -8.65 33.82
CA ARG A 33 25.19 -9.92 33.09
C ARG A 33 23.80 -10.47 32.76
N SER A 34 23.69 -10.95 31.52
CA SER A 34 22.63 -11.75 30.95
C SER A 34 22.30 -13.00 31.80
N VAL A 35 21.02 -13.18 32.13
CA VAL A 35 20.47 -14.44 32.67
C VAL A 35 19.20 -14.77 31.89
N PHE A 36 19.22 -15.92 31.21
CA PHE A 36 18.03 -16.67 30.79
C PHE A 36 18.30 -18.14 31.13
N LEU A 37 17.45 -18.73 31.99
CA LEU A 37 16.73 -19.99 31.77
C LEU A 37 15.97 -20.41 33.06
N PRO A 38 14.81 -21.09 32.94
CA PRO A 38 13.82 -21.26 34.00
C PRO A 38 14.03 -22.50 34.88
N GLN A 39 13.53 -22.42 36.12
CA GLN A 39 13.43 -23.53 37.07
C GLN A 39 12.32 -24.51 36.68
N ASN A 40 12.63 -25.81 36.65
CA ASN A 40 11.63 -26.88 36.62
C ASN A 40 11.77 -27.75 37.87
N ASN A 41 10.64 -28.05 38.50
CA ASN A 41 10.56 -28.60 39.85
C ASN A 41 10.32 -30.12 39.80
N GLY A 42 11.28 -30.87 40.37
CA GLY A 42 11.15 -32.12 41.12
C GLY A 42 10.30 -33.29 40.62
N LEU A 43 10.95 -34.45 40.41
CA LEU A 43 10.47 -35.72 40.96
C LEU A 43 11.64 -36.68 41.22
N ARG A 44 11.78 -37.13 42.47
CA ARG A 44 12.82 -38.06 42.96
C ARG A 44 12.56 -39.50 42.50
N LYS A 45 13.60 -40.24 42.13
CA LYS A 45 13.66 -41.71 42.26
C LYS A 45 14.93 -42.13 43.00
N GLY A 46 14.73 -42.97 44.01
CA GLY A 46 15.76 -43.51 44.91
C GLY A 46 16.54 -44.68 44.31
N PHE A 47 17.69 -44.89 44.93
CA PHE A 47 18.79 -45.80 44.63
C PHE A 47 18.48 -47.30 44.80
N SER A 48 19.33 -48.14 44.17
CA SER A 48 19.86 -49.39 44.77
C SER A 48 21.13 -49.81 43.99
N CYS A 49 22.32 -49.59 44.57
CA CYS A 49 23.23 -50.58 45.18
C CYS A 49 23.82 -51.58 44.16
N SER A 50 25.12 -51.60 43.90
CA SER A 50 26.17 -52.13 44.77
C SER A 50 27.49 -51.97 44.00
N GLY A 51 28.63 -51.55 44.57
CA GLY A 51 29.36 -52.14 45.67
C GLY A 51 30.82 -52.35 45.22
N LEU A 52 31.62 -51.26 45.19
CA LEU A 52 33.06 -51.29 44.91
C LEU A 52 33.86 -51.66 46.17
N LYS A 53 34.84 -52.57 46.03
CA LYS A 53 35.91 -52.76 47.02
C LYS A 53 37.32 -52.52 46.41
N TRP A 54 37.93 -51.45 46.91
CA TRP A 54 39.34 -51.15 47.28
C TRP A 54 40.55 -51.54 46.39
N LYS A 55 41.18 -50.50 45.81
CA LYS A 55 42.57 -49.96 45.94
C LYS A 55 43.75 -50.91 46.31
N PRO A 56 45.03 -50.51 46.06
CA PRO A 56 45.62 -49.59 45.05
C PRO A 56 46.97 -50.08 44.46
N GLU A 57 47.43 -49.57 43.30
CA GLU A 57 48.89 -49.42 43.08
C GLU A 57 49.27 -48.35 42.04
N LYS A 58 50.54 -47.94 42.13
CA LYS A 58 51.15 -46.67 41.69
C LYS A 58 51.43 -46.53 40.19
N ARG A 59 51.28 -45.27 39.76
CA ARG A 59 52.12 -44.42 38.87
C ARG A 59 52.38 -44.79 37.40
N ILE A 60 52.04 -43.78 36.58
CA ILE A 60 52.74 -43.24 35.40
C ILE A 60 52.70 -44.14 34.15
N ASP A 61 51.83 -43.81 33.19
CA ASP A 61 52.24 -43.09 31.98
C ASP A 61 51.02 -42.78 31.07
N LYS A 62 51.15 -41.72 30.28
CA LYS A 62 50.19 -41.30 29.26
C LYS A 62 49.94 -42.43 28.24
N ILE A 63 48.73 -42.96 28.23
CA ILE A 63 48.12 -43.58 27.05
C ILE A 63 46.72 -42.98 26.93
N SER A 64 46.49 -42.18 25.88
CA SER A 64 45.14 -41.76 25.52
C SER A 64 44.38 -42.99 25.04
N VAL A 65 43.62 -43.59 25.95
CA VAL A 65 42.66 -44.63 25.59
C VAL A 65 41.50 -43.93 24.91
N ARG A 66 41.41 -44.16 23.60
CA ARG A 66 40.27 -43.81 22.75
C ARG A 66 39.08 -44.62 23.26
N CYS A 67 38.22 -44.00 24.07
CA CYS A 67 36.92 -44.58 24.38
C CYS A 67 36.00 -44.33 23.19
N GLU A 68 35.86 -45.33 22.32
CA GLU A 68 34.63 -45.51 21.55
C GLU A 68 33.53 -45.90 22.53
N ALA A 69 33.02 -44.91 23.25
CA ALA A 69 31.71 -45.03 23.85
C ALA A 69 30.71 -44.79 22.71
N ALA A 70 30.30 -45.90 22.07
CA ALA A 70 29.06 -45.91 21.30
C ALA A 70 27.92 -45.62 22.27
N VAL A 71 27.66 -44.33 22.49
CA VAL A 71 26.38 -43.89 23.02
C VAL A 71 25.43 -44.13 21.88
N ALA A 72 24.76 -45.28 21.91
CA ALA A 72 23.54 -45.47 21.15
C ALA A 72 22.56 -44.41 21.66
N GLU A 73 22.54 -43.24 21.02
CA GLU A 73 21.37 -42.39 21.04
C GLU A 73 20.23 -43.25 20.52
N GLN A 74 19.42 -43.72 21.46
CA GLN A 74 18.10 -44.21 21.13
C GLN A 74 17.37 -42.98 20.58
N GLU A 75 17.38 -42.82 19.24
CA GLU A 75 16.44 -41.95 18.55
C GLU A 75 15.06 -42.32 19.08
N ALA A 76 14.48 -41.45 19.91
CA ALA A 76 13.11 -41.59 20.32
C ALA A 76 12.29 -41.63 19.04
N ALA A 77 11.60 -42.74 18.82
CA ALA A 77 10.76 -42.94 17.64
C ALA A 77 9.87 -41.71 17.48
N ASP A 78 10.11 -40.97 16.40
CA ASP A 78 9.39 -39.75 16.06
C ASP A 78 7.90 -40.11 15.94
N THR A 79 7.12 -39.77 16.97
CA THR A 79 5.70 -40.05 16.99
C THR A 79 5.09 -39.32 15.80
N SER A 80 4.49 -40.05 14.85
CA SER A 80 3.88 -39.48 13.66
C SER A 80 2.85 -38.42 14.05
N GLY A 81 3.23 -37.16 13.93
CA GLY A 81 2.36 -36.03 14.20
C GLY A 81 1.33 -35.87 13.09
N GLU A 82 0.09 -35.59 13.46
CA GLU A 82 -0.94 -35.18 12.53
C GLU A 82 -0.77 -33.69 12.21
N LYS A 83 -0.65 -33.36 10.92
CA LYS A 83 -0.53 -32.00 10.44
C LYS A 83 -1.92 -31.45 10.12
N PHE A 84 -2.29 -30.37 10.80
CA PHE A 84 -3.51 -29.62 10.51
C PHE A 84 -3.16 -28.27 9.88
N GLU A 85 -4.01 -27.80 8.98
CA GLU A 85 -3.91 -26.45 8.44
C GLU A 85 -4.70 -25.47 9.32
N TYR A 86 -4.16 -24.27 9.51
CA TYR A 86 -4.86 -23.21 10.24
C TYR A 86 -6.18 -22.87 9.54
N GLN A 87 -7.25 -22.82 10.31
CA GLN A 87 -8.58 -22.38 9.87
C GLN A 87 -8.84 -20.98 10.44
N ALA A 88 -9.48 -20.12 9.66
CA ALA A 88 -9.86 -18.79 10.08
C ALA A 88 -11.35 -18.54 9.85
N GLU A 89 -12.00 -17.89 10.81
CA GLU A 89 -13.42 -17.52 10.71
C GLU A 89 -13.57 -16.25 9.87
N VAL A 90 -14.20 -16.38 8.70
CA VAL A 90 -14.32 -15.30 7.69
C VAL A 90 -15.09 -14.10 8.22
N SER A 91 -16.20 -14.31 8.93
CA SER A 91 -17.01 -13.25 9.55
C SER A 91 -16.17 -12.40 10.52
N ARG A 92 -15.37 -13.06 11.36
CA ARG A 92 -14.51 -12.39 12.34
C ARG A 92 -13.33 -11.65 11.70
N LEU A 93 -12.80 -12.16 10.58
CA LEU A 93 -11.77 -11.47 9.81
C LEU A 93 -12.31 -10.21 9.13
N LEU A 94 -13.51 -10.26 8.55
CA LEU A 94 -14.17 -9.09 7.99
C LEU A 94 -14.41 -8.03 9.06
N ASP A 95 -14.92 -8.44 10.22
CA ASP A 95 -15.14 -7.55 11.35
C ASP A 95 -13.84 -6.85 11.81
N LEU A 96 -12.72 -7.58 11.86
CA LEU A 96 -11.41 -7.01 12.19
C LEU A 96 -10.93 -6.04 11.10
N ILE A 97 -11.10 -6.37 9.82
CA ILE A 97 -10.72 -5.49 8.71
C ILE A 97 -11.53 -4.19 8.76
N VAL A 98 -12.83 -4.29 9.00
CA VAL A 98 -13.74 -3.13 9.03
C VAL A 98 -13.56 -2.28 10.29
N HIS A 99 -13.38 -2.88 11.47
CA HIS A 99 -13.36 -2.12 12.73
C HIS A 99 -11.97 -1.86 13.32
N SER A 100 -10.93 -2.59 12.89
CA SER A 100 -9.61 -2.55 13.55
C SER A 100 -8.44 -2.14 12.65
N LEU A 101 -8.51 -2.37 11.33
CA LEU A 101 -7.37 -2.06 10.45
C LEU A 101 -7.31 -0.60 9.98
N TYR A 102 -8.46 0.05 9.84
CA TYR A 102 -8.53 1.41 9.32
C TYR A 102 -8.95 2.39 10.41
N SER A 103 -8.15 3.43 10.62
CA SER A 103 -8.50 4.52 11.53
C SER A 103 -9.48 5.52 10.90
N HIS A 104 -9.47 5.64 9.57
CA HIS A 104 -10.28 6.60 8.84
C HIS A 104 -11.12 5.90 7.77
N LYS A 105 -12.43 6.17 7.77
CA LYS A 105 -13.37 5.56 6.81
C LYS A 105 -13.04 5.93 5.37
N GLU A 106 -12.58 7.16 5.13
CA GLU A 106 -12.30 7.74 3.80
C GLU A 106 -11.28 6.96 2.96
N VAL A 107 -10.51 6.06 3.58
CA VAL A 107 -9.58 5.14 2.92
C VAL A 107 -10.28 4.22 1.91
N PHE A 108 -11.59 3.96 2.07
CA PHE A 108 -12.33 3.09 1.13
C PHE A 108 -12.16 3.54 -0.33
N LEU A 109 -12.23 4.85 -0.59
CA LEU A 109 -12.15 5.36 -1.95
C LEU A 109 -10.74 5.22 -2.53
N ARG A 110 -9.71 5.40 -1.69
CA ARG A 110 -8.30 5.15 -2.06
C ARG A 110 -8.10 3.70 -2.50
N GLU A 111 -8.61 2.75 -1.73
CA GLU A 111 -8.48 1.32 -2.05
C GLU A 111 -9.21 0.96 -3.34
N LEU A 112 -10.44 1.44 -3.53
CA LEU A 112 -11.22 1.17 -4.75
C LEU A 112 -10.58 1.77 -6.01
N VAL A 113 -10.11 3.03 -5.93
CA VAL A 113 -9.39 3.67 -7.04
C VAL A 113 -8.06 2.97 -7.34
N SER A 114 -7.35 2.52 -6.31
CA SER A 114 -6.12 1.74 -6.49
C SER A 114 -6.38 0.41 -7.21
N ASN A 115 -7.45 -0.30 -6.85
CA ASN A 115 -7.86 -1.53 -7.53
C ASN A 115 -8.26 -1.29 -8.99
N ALA A 116 -8.97 -0.20 -9.27
CA ALA A 116 -9.31 0.23 -10.63
C ALA A 116 -8.06 0.55 -11.46
N SER A 117 -7.10 1.29 -10.89
CA SER A 117 -5.82 1.58 -11.54
C SER A 117 -5.04 0.30 -11.85
N ASP A 118 -5.00 -0.66 -10.93
CA ASP A 118 -4.37 -1.96 -11.14
C ASP A 118 -5.03 -2.74 -12.29
N ALA A 119 -6.37 -2.68 -12.39
CA ALA A 119 -7.11 -3.34 -13.47
C ALA A 119 -6.80 -2.73 -14.84
N LEU A 120 -6.66 -1.40 -14.90
CA LEU A 120 -6.26 -0.66 -16.11
C LEU A 120 -4.80 -0.95 -16.48
N ASP A 121 -3.88 -1.00 -15.53
CA ASP A 121 -2.47 -1.34 -15.76
C ASP A 121 -2.31 -2.78 -16.23
N LYS A 122 -3.05 -3.74 -15.66
CA LYS A 122 -3.07 -5.14 -16.12
C LYS A 122 -3.52 -5.23 -17.57
N LEU A 123 -4.61 -4.53 -17.92
CA LEU A 123 -5.08 -4.49 -19.30
C LEU A 123 -4.04 -3.86 -20.23
N ARG A 124 -3.45 -2.72 -19.85
CA ARG A 124 -2.41 -2.05 -20.62
C ARG A 124 -1.22 -2.98 -20.86
N PHE A 125 -0.77 -3.70 -19.84
CA PHE A 125 0.32 -4.66 -19.96
C PHE A 125 -0.06 -5.80 -20.92
N LEU A 126 -1.19 -6.46 -20.68
CA LEU A 126 -1.64 -7.60 -21.51
C LEU A 126 -1.90 -7.19 -22.95
N SER A 127 -2.30 -5.94 -23.20
CA SER A 127 -2.53 -5.43 -24.56
C SER A 127 -1.27 -5.35 -25.41
N VAL A 128 -0.08 -5.32 -24.80
CA VAL A 128 1.20 -5.36 -25.54
C VAL A 128 1.36 -6.70 -26.23
N THR A 129 0.99 -7.80 -25.57
CA THR A 129 1.08 -9.16 -26.11
C THR A 129 -0.19 -9.59 -26.84
N GLU A 130 -1.36 -9.13 -26.37
CA GLU A 130 -2.69 -9.47 -26.89
C GLU A 130 -3.52 -8.20 -27.16
N PRO A 131 -3.27 -7.49 -28.28
CA PRO A 131 -3.97 -6.23 -28.59
C PRO A 131 -5.50 -6.37 -28.71
N SER A 132 -6.00 -7.57 -29.02
CA SER A 132 -7.43 -7.87 -29.10
C SER A 132 -8.19 -7.61 -27.79
N LEU A 133 -7.50 -7.62 -26.63
CA LEU A 133 -8.13 -7.36 -25.33
C LEU A 133 -8.62 -5.90 -25.17
N LEU A 134 -8.07 -4.96 -25.94
CA LEU A 134 -8.50 -3.56 -25.90
C LEU A 134 -9.89 -3.36 -26.53
N GLY A 135 -10.28 -4.20 -27.50
CA GLY A 135 -11.59 -4.14 -28.16
C GLY A 135 -12.06 -2.71 -28.51
N ASP A 136 -13.38 -2.50 -28.46
CA ASP A 136 -14.03 -1.20 -28.75
C ASP A 136 -14.51 -0.47 -27.49
N ALA A 137 -13.95 -0.80 -26.31
CA ALA A 137 -14.45 -0.29 -25.03
C ALA A 137 -14.01 1.15 -24.70
N GLY A 138 -13.24 1.79 -25.59
CA GLY A 138 -12.79 3.18 -25.45
C GLY A 138 -11.56 3.34 -24.57
N ASP A 139 -11.40 4.55 -24.03
CA ASP A 139 -10.23 4.98 -23.27
C ASP A 139 -10.11 4.28 -21.90
N LEU A 140 -8.87 4.24 -21.39
CA LEU A 140 -8.54 3.69 -20.07
C LEU A 140 -8.76 4.75 -19.00
N GLU A 141 -9.84 4.62 -18.24
CA GLU A 141 -10.30 5.66 -17.31
C GLU A 141 -11.05 5.08 -16.10
N ILE A 142 -11.18 5.91 -15.07
CA ILE A 142 -11.94 5.64 -13.86
C ILE A 142 -13.02 6.72 -13.74
N ARG A 143 -14.26 6.34 -13.46
CA ARG A 143 -15.39 7.26 -13.27
C ARG A 143 -16.02 7.02 -11.91
N ILE A 144 -16.27 8.10 -11.17
CA ILE A 144 -16.88 8.05 -9.84
C ILE A 144 -18.13 8.93 -9.84
N ARG A 145 -19.28 8.32 -9.55
CA ARG A 145 -20.57 9.01 -9.43
C ARG A 145 -21.15 8.77 -8.05
N SER A 146 -21.51 9.83 -7.35
CA SER A 146 -22.38 9.74 -6.18
C SER A 146 -23.83 10.03 -6.56
N ASP A 147 -24.75 9.40 -5.84
CA ASP A 147 -26.19 9.60 -5.96
C ASP A 147 -26.75 9.75 -4.54
N LEU A 148 -27.02 11.00 -4.16
CA LEU A 148 -27.54 11.34 -2.83
C LEU A 148 -28.96 10.81 -2.62
N ASP A 149 -29.80 10.77 -3.65
CA ASP A 149 -31.18 10.33 -3.53
C ASP A 149 -31.22 8.84 -3.17
N ASN A 150 -30.49 8.03 -3.94
CA ASN A 150 -30.39 6.59 -3.71
C ASN A 150 -29.39 6.21 -2.60
N GLY A 151 -28.56 7.15 -2.15
CA GLY A 151 -27.52 6.89 -1.15
C GLY A 151 -26.44 5.94 -1.65
N THR A 152 -26.00 6.13 -2.89
CA THR A 152 -25.02 5.23 -3.52
C THR A 152 -23.79 5.97 -4.04
N ILE A 153 -22.68 5.22 -4.10
CA ILE A 153 -21.48 5.63 -4.83
C ILE A 153 -21.17 4.54 -5.83
N THR A 154 -21.01 4.92 -7.08
CA THR A 154 -20.60 4.03 -8.17
C THR A 154 -19.19 4.38 -8.61
N VAL A 155 -18.27 3.41 -8.55
CA VAL A 155 -16.91 3.50 -9.09
C VAL A 155 -16.82 2.55 -10.29
N THR A 156 -16.59 3.10 -11.47
CA THR A 156 -16.52 2.35 -12.72
C THR A 156 -15.12 2.47 -13.32
N ASP A 157 -14.48 1.36 -13.64
CA ASP A 157 -13.21 1.32 -14.37
C ASP A 157 -13.38 0.59 -15.71
N THR A 158 -12.62 1.02 -16.73
CA THR A 158 -12.60 0.36 -18.04
C THR A 158 -11.45 -0.65 -18.18
N GLY A 159 -10.98 -1.21 -17.06
CA GLY A 159 -9.87 -2.16 -16.99
C GLY A 159 -10.18 -3.56 -17.48
N ILE A 160 -9.39 -4.54 -17.06
CA ILE A 160 -9.46 -5.92 -17.56
C ILE A 160 -10.74 -6.68 -17.11
N GLY A 161 -11.42 -6.21 -16.05
CA GLY A 161 -12.56 -6.90 -15.44
C GLY A 161 -12.18 -8.25 -14.82
N MET A 162 -13.18 -9.03 -14.41
CA MET A 162 -12.98 -10.35 -13.81
C MET A 162 -13.88 -11.41 -14.47
N THR A 163 -13.37 -12.63 -14.54
CA THR A 163 -14.15 -13.84 -14.83
C THR A 163 -14.89 -14.33 -13.59
N LYS A 164 -15.81 -15.29 -13.75
CA LYS A 164 -16.55 -15.87 -12.61
C LYS A 164 -15.60 -16.53 -11.61
N GLU A 165 -14.59 -17.22 -12.12
CA GLU A 165 -13.56 -17.90 -11.34
C GLU A 165 -12.73 -16.88 -10.55
N GLU A 166 -12.33 -15.77 -11.19
CA GLU A 166 -11.62 -14.67 -10.53
C GLU A 166 -12.48 -13.95 -9.49
N LEU A 167 -13.79 -13.82 -9.68
CA LEU A 167 -14.69 -13.29 -8.65
C LEU A 167 -14.67 -14.15 -7.38
N VAL A 168 -14.76 -15.48 -7.53
CA VAL A 168 -14.70 -16.43 -6.40
C VAL A 168 -13.32 -16.40 -5.73
N ASP A 169 -12.27 -16.41 -6.53
CA ASP A 169 -10.88 -16.51 -6.06
C ASP A 169 -10.34 -15.19 -5.49
N CYS A 170 -10.74 -14.02 -6.01
CA CYS A 170 -10.23 -12.72 -5.55
C CYS A 170 -11.17 -12.01 -4.58
N LEU A 171 -12.49 -11.95 -4.87
CA LEU A 171 -13.45 -11.27 -3.99
C LEU A 171 -14.10 -12.22 -2.98
N GLY A 172 -14.10 -13.53 -3.26
CA GLY A 172 -14.63 -14.53 -2.36
C GLY A 172 -13.64 -15.05 -1.31
N THR A 173 -12.34 -14.76 -1.47
CA THR A 173 -11.29 -15.24 -0.56
C THR A 173 -10.52 -14.05 0.03
N ILE A 174 -10.60 -13.91 1.36
CA ILE A 174 -9.90 -12.84 2.07
C ILE A 174 -8.39 -13.06 2.00
N ALA A 175 -7.65 -11.97 1.88
CA ALA A 175 -6.18 -11.96 1.77
C ALA A 175 -5.64 -12.61 0.49
N GLN A 176 -6.47 -12.69 -0.55
CA GLN A 176 -6.07 -13.15 -1.88
C GLN A 176 -6.13 -11.99 -2.88
N SER A 177 -4.98 -11.63 -3.46
CA SER A 177 -4.88 -10.57 -4.47
C SER A 177 -4.57 -11.15 -5.85
N GLY A 178 -5.49 -10.94 -6.81
CA GLY A 178 -5.23 -11.24 -8.22
C GLY A 178 -4.08 -10.40 -8.80
N THR A 179 -3.84 -9.19 -8.28
CA THR A 179 -2.68 -8.36 -8.65
C THR A 179 -1.37 -9.00 -8.19
N SER A 180 -1.33 -9.56 -6.98
CA SER A 180 -0.15 -10.29 -6.48
C SER A 180 0.15 -11.52 -7.33
N LYS A 181 -0.88 -12.30 -7.71
CA LYS A 181 -0.74 -13.45 -8.62
C LYS A 181 -0.19 -13.03 -9.98
N PHE A 182 -0.71 -11.94 -10.55
CA PHE A 182 -0.23 -11.40 -11.81
C PHE A 182 1.25 -10.97 -11.73
N LEU A 183 1.63 -10.25 -10.68
CA LEU A 183 3.03 -9.85 -10.44
C LEU A 183 3.97 -11.06 -10.33
N LYS A 184 3.53 -12.14 -9.69
CA LYS A 184 4.30 -13.38 -9.59
C LYS A 184 4.50 -14.03 -10.97
N ALA A 185 3.43 -14.14 -11.76
CA ALA A 185 3.51 -14.66 -13.13
C ALA A 185 4.45 -13.84 -14.02
N LEU A 186 4.44 -12.50 -13.90
CA LEU A 186 5.35 -11.63 -14.64
C LEU A 186 6.83 -11.86 -14.27
N LYS A 187 7.12 -12.06 -12.98
CA LYS A 187 8.49 -12.33 -12.51
C LYS A 187 9.00 -13.68 -13.02
N GLU A 188 8.13 -14.69 -13.05
CA GLU A 188 8.47 -16.04 -13.51
C GLU A 188 8.77 -16.09 -15.02
N ASN A 189 8.08 -15.27 -15.82
CA ASN A 189 8.25 -15.23 -17.27
C ASN A 189 9.46 -14.43 -17.77
N LYS A 190 10.27 -13.81 -16.90
CA LYS A 190 11.45 -12.97 -17.26
C LYS A 190 11.19 -11.81 -18.23
N ASP A 191 9.95 -11.52 -18.58
CA ASP A 191 9.53 -10.35 -19.39
C ASP A 191 9.55 -9.02 -18.60
N ALA A 192 10.16 -9.01 -17.41
CA ALA A 192 10.15 -7.89 -16.48
C ALA A 192 11.18 -6.82 -16.87
N GLY A 193 10.83 -6.02 -17.89
CA GLY A 193 11.30 -4.66 -18.02
C GLY A 193 10.44 -3.72 -17.17
N ALA A 194 11.08 -3.04 -16.21
CA ALA A 194 10.64 -1.81 -15.51
C ALA A 194 9.47 -1.89 -14.50
N ASP A 195 9.79 -1.44 -13.27
CA ASP A 195 8.93 -0.69 -12.33
C ASP A 195 7.41 -0.93 -12.45
N ASN A 196 6.92 -2.04 -11.88
CA ASN A 196 5.51 -2.40 -11.95
C ASN A 196 4.70 -1.46 -11.04
N GLY A 197 3.98 -0.52 -11.67
CA GLY A 197 3.09 0.46 -11.02
C GLY A 197 1.91 -0.12 -10.23
N LEU A 198 1.74 -1.45 -10.21
CA LEU A 198 0.67 -2.16 -9.52
C LEU A 198 0.76 -2.00 -7.99
N ILE A 199 -0.34 -1.60 -7.37
CA ILE A 199 -0.44 -1.16 -5.97
C ILE A 199 -0.88 -2.31 -5.05
N GLY A 200 -1.97 -3.00 -5.36
CA GLY A 200 -2.68 -3.89 -4.44
C GLY A 200 -2.03 -5.25 -4.23
N GLN A 201 -1.37 -5.49 -3.09
CA GLN A 201 -0.68 -6.77 -2.82
C GLN A 201 -1.37 -7.66 -1.78
N PHE A 202 -2.12 -7.07 -0.84
CA PHE A 202 -2.59 -7.78 0.35
C PHE A 202 -3.90 -8.54 0.17
N GLY A 203 -4.78 -8.13 -0.76
CA GLY A 203 -6.08 -8.81 -0.97
C GLY A 203 -7.12 -8.56 0.12
N VAL A 204 -6.99 -7.44 0.85
CA VAL A 204 -7.97 -7.00 1.87
C VAL A 204 -8.58 -5.62 1.59
N GLY A 205 -7.96 -4.83 0.70
CA GLY A 205 -8.35 -3.44 0.42
C GLY A 205 -9.79 -3.30 -0.09
N PHE A 206 -10.29 -4.26 -0.87
CA PHE A 206 -11.69 -4.26 -1.35
C PHE A 206 -12.71 -4.19 -0.21
N TYR A 207 -12.48 -4.90 0.90
CA TYR A 207 -13.40 -4.95 2.03
C TYR A 207 -13.47 -3.65 2.84
N SER A 208 -12.55 -2.70 2.61
CA SER A 208 -12.68 -1.34 3.15
C SER A 208 -13.96 -0.63 2.66
N ALA A 209 -14.57 -1.09 1.56
CA ALA A 209 -15.88 -0.61 1.11
C ALA A 209 -16.96 -0.73 2.20
N PHE A 210 -16.91 -1.78 3.05
CA PHE A 210 -17.85 -2.00 4.14
C PHE A 210 -17.63 -1.08 5.35
N LEU A 211 -16.61 -0.22 5.34
CA LEU A 211 -16.47 0.88 6.31
C LEU A 211 -17.68 1.82 6.22
N VAL A 212 -18.10 2.13 4.99
CA VAL A 212 -19.15 3.12 4.68
C VAL A 212 -20.41 2.50 4.06
N ALA A 213 -20.32 1.28 3.52
CA ALA A 213 -21.43 0.62 2.84
C ALA A 213 -22.05 -0.50 3.68
N GLU A 214 -23.38 -0.61 3.63
CA GLU A 214 -24.12 -1.78 4.14
C GLU A 214 -24.09 -2.94 3.14
N LYS A 215 -24.05 -2.60 1.85
CA LYS A 215 -24.11 -3.56 0.74
C LYS A 215 -23.21 -3.10 -0.40
N VAL A 216 -22.53 -4.07 -1.01
CA VAL A 216 -21.63 -3.85 -2.14
C VAL A 216 -22.06 -4.75 -3.30
N VAL A 217 -22.24 -4.13 -4.47
CA VAL A 217 -22.58 -4.82 -5.72
C VAL A 217 -21.47 -4.55 -6.73
N VAL A 218 -20.90 -5.62 -7.28
CA VAL A 218 -19.80 -5.57 -8.26
C VAL A 218 -20.28 -6.19 -9.56
N SER A 219 -20.49 -5.37 -10.58
CA SER A 219 -20.78 -5.82 -11.95
C SER A 219 -19.48 -5.83 -12.74
N THR A 220 -19.14 -6.94 -13.40
CA THR A 220 -17.85 -7.04 -14.10
C THR A 220 -17.93 -7.82 -15.40
N LYS A 221 -17.20 -7.33 -16.41
CA LYS A 221 -17.14 -7.89 -17.76
C LYS A 221 -15.68 -7.98 -18.22
N SER A 222 -15.16 -9.19 -18.24
CA SER A 222 -13.82 -9.48 -18.77
C SER A 222 -13.85 -9.68 -20.29
N PRO A 223 -12.85 -9.22 -21.05
CA PRO A 223 -12.71 -9.56 -22.46
C PRO A 223 -12.34 -11.04 -22.67
N LYS A 224 -11.98 -11.77 -21.61
CA LYS A 224 -11.69 -13.22 -21.64
C LYS A 224 -12.92 -14.10 -21.49
N SER A 225 -14.11 -13.51 -21.31
CA SER A 225 -15.37 -14.22 -21.16
C SER A 225 -16.47 -13.52 -21.93
N ASP A 226 -17.36 -14.26 -22.58
CA ASP A 226 -18.53 -13.68 -23.25
C ASP A 226 -19.60 -13.19 -22.27
N LYS A 227 -19.54 -13.64 -21.01
CA LYS A 227 -20.56 -13.37 -19.99
C LYS A 227 -20.19 -12.20 -19.10
N GLN A 228 -21.20 -11.55 -18.54
CA GLN A 228 -21.07 -10.59 -17.45
C GLN A 228 -21.65 -11.18 -16.18
N TYR A 229 -21.01 -10.88 -15.06
CA TYR A 229 -21.45 -11.35 -13.74
C TYR A 229 -21.65 -10.18 -12.80
N VAL A 230 -22.58 -10.35 -11.87
CA VAL A 230 -22.81 -9.48 -10.72
C VAL A 230 -22.54 -10.26 -9.45
N TRP A 231 -21.59 -9.78 -8.67
CA TRP A 231 -21.30 -10.22 -7.31
C TRP A 231 -21.98 -9.27 -6.33
N GLU A 232 -22.60 -9.82 -5.29
CA GLU A 232 -23.40 -9.07 -4.31
C GLU A 232 -23.13 -9.61 -2.91
N SER A 233 -22.83 -8.71 -1.97
CA SER A 233 -22.61 -9.06 -0.55
C SER A 233 -23.00 -7.90 0.37
N GLU A 234 -23.36 -8.26 1.60
CA GLU A 234 -23.77 -7.36 2.68
C GLU A 234 -22.75 -7.44 3.82
N ALA A 235 -22.55 -6.34 4.55
CA ALA A 235 -21.48 -6.22 5.55
C ALA A 235 -21.54 -7.28 6.66
N GLU A 236 -22.75 -7.68 7.07
CA GLU A 236 -22.99 -8.64 8.16
C GLU A 236 -23.24 -10.08 7.65
N SER A 237 -23.22 -10.28 6.33
CA SER A 237 -23.43 -11.60 5.74
C SER A 237 -22.14 -12.42 5.72
N SER A 238 -22.26 -13.70 6.09
CA SER A 238 -21.17 -14.68 5.92
C SER A 238 -21.05 -15.22 4.50
N SER A 239 -21.87 -14.73 3.57
CA SER A 239 -21.96 -15.21 2.19
C SER A 239 -22.14 -14.10 1.17
N TYR A 240 -21.81 -14.40 -0.08
CA TYR A 240 -22.02 -13.56 -1.24
C TYR A 240 -22.73 -14.34 -2.34
N VAL A 241 -23.33 -13.63 -3.29
CA VAL A 241 -24.05 -14.24 -4.42
C VAL A 241 -23.43 -13.78 -5.73
N ILE A 242 -23.26 -14.70 -6.68
CA ILE A 242 -22.85 -14.38 -8.06
C ILE A 242 -23.98 -14.74 -9.01
N LYS A 243 -24.42 -13.76 -9.81
CA LYS A 243 -25.48 -13.90 -10.82
C LYS A 243 -24.90 -13.58 -12.20
N GLU A 244 -25.31 -14.33 -13.21
CA GLU A 244 -25.03 -13.97 -14.62
C GLU A 244 -26.02 -12.89 -15.06
N VAL A 245 -25.52 -11.84 -15.70
CA VAL A 245 -26.35 -10.77 -16.28
C VAL A 245 -26.72 -11.17 -17.69
N THR A 246 -28.01 -11.15 -18.01
CA THR A 246 -28.55 -11.42 -19.35
C THR A 246 -29.21 -10.21 -19.98
N ASP A 247 -29.46 -9.17 -19.18
CA ASP A 247 -30.13 -7.93 -19.60
C ASP A 247 -29.16 -7.05 -20.40
N PRO A 248 -29.42 -6.76 -21.69
CA PRO A 248 -28.55 -5.94 -22.53
C PRO A 248 -28.35 -4.52 -22.01
N GLU A 249 -29.33 -3.94 -21.29
CA GLU A 249 -29.22 -2.56 -20.79
C GLU A 249 -28.21 -2.41 -19.65
N LYS A 250 -27.92 -3.51 -18.95
CA LYS A 250 -26.98 -3.57 -17.83
C LYS A 250 -25.59 -4.05 -18.25
N MET A 251 -25.40 -4.35 -19.53
CA MET A 251 -24.13 -4.86 -20.04
C MET A 251 -23.08 -3.75 -20.10
N LEU A 252 -21.97 -3.98 -19.41
CA LEU A 252 -20.74 -3.22 -19.50
C LEU A 252 -20.03 -3.59 -20.80
N ARG A 253 -19.31 -2.63 -21.39
CA ARG A 253 -18.43 -2.90 -22.53
C ARG A 253 -17.23 -3.74 -22.10
N ARG A 254 -16.60 -3.35 -20.99
CA ARG A 254 -15.47 -4.03 -20.33
C ARG A 254 -15.26 -3.39 -18.95
N GLY A 255 -14.60 -4.11 -18.05
CA GLY A 255 -14.11 -3.58 -16.79
C GLY A 255 -15.03 -3.93 -15.64
N THR A 256 -15.08 -3.07 -14.63
CA THR A 256 -15.86 -3.32 -13.41
C THR A 256 -16.60 -2.06 -12.99
N GLU A 257 -17.83 -2.24 -12.52
CA GLU A 257 -18.63 -1.23 -11.85
C GLU A 257 -18.91 -1.70 -10.42
N ILE A 258 -18.41 -0.96 -9.44
CA ILE A 258 -18.63 -1.21 -8.02
C ILE A 258 -19.65 -0.19 -7.52
N THR A 259 -20.82 -0.66 -7.11
CA THR A 259 -21.86 0.16 -6.48
C THR A 259 -21.90 -0.11 -4.99
N LEU A 260 -21.67 0.94 -4.20
CA LEU A 260 -21.77 0.96 -2.75
C LEU A 260 -23.13 1.51 -2.35
N TYR A 261 -23.88 0.75 -1.55
CA TYR A 261 -25.07 1.23 -0.87
C TYR A 261 -24.63 1.71 0.51
N LEU A 262 -24.66 3.02 0.73
CA LEU A 262 -24.11 3.66 1.91
C LEU A 262 -24.98 3.40 3.14
N LYS A 263 -24.34 3.26 4.30
CA LYS A 263 -25.02 3.26 5.60
C LYS A 263 -25.73 4.60 5.81
N GLU A 264 -26.82 4.62 6.57
CA GLU A 264 -27.60 5.85 6.81
C GLU A 264 -26.74 6.98 7.39
N ASP A 265 -25.87 6.67 8.35
CA ASP A 265 -24.99 7.65 9.01
C ASP A 265 -23.92 8.22 8.07
N ASP A 266 -23.46 7.42 7.11
CA ASP A 266 -22.39 7.75 6.17
C ASP A 266 -22.92 8.35 4.85
N LYS A 267 -24.24 8.20 4.59
CA LYS A 267 -24.90 8.61 3.35
C LYS A 267 -24.61 10.07 3.01
N TYR A 268 -24.88 11.00 3.92
CA TYR A 268 -24.74 12.44 3.63
C TYR A 268 -23.29 12.90 3.52
N GLU A 269 -22.36 12.25 4.21
CA GLU A 269 -20.93 12.60 4.12
C GLU A 269 -20.36 12.15 2.77
N PHE A 270 -20.57 10.89 2.39
CA PHE A 270 -19.87 10.31 1.24
C PHE A 270 -20.65 10.35 -0.07
N SER A 271 -21.93 10.75 -0.08
CA SER A 271 -22.64 11.02 -1.33
C SER A 271 -22.50 12.47 -1.83
N ASP A 272 -21.87 13.36 -1.04
CA ASP A 272 -21.56 14.71 -1.48
C ASP A 272 -20.46 14.73 -2.56
N ALA A 273 -20.79 15.33 -3.71
CA ALA A 273 -19.89 15.35 -4.87
C ALA A 273 -18.60 16.13 -4.59
N VAL A 274 -18.66 17.21 -3.80
CA VAL A 274 -17.49 18.02 -3.43
C VAL A 274 -16.56 17.23 -2.52
N ARG A 275 -17.12 16.53 -1.52
CA ARG A 275 -16.37 15.62 -0.64
C ARG A 275 -15.66 14.54 -1.45
N ILE A 276 -16.36 13.86 -2.37
CA ILE A 276 -15.77 12.83 -3.24
C ILE A 276 -14.61 13.38 -4.07
N GLN A 277 -14.80 14.55 -4.68
CA GLN A 277 -13.72 15.20 -5.43
C GLN A 277 -12.51 15.51 -4.53
N GLY A 278 -12.75 15.98 -3.31
CA GLY A 278 -11.69 16.22 -2.32
C GLY A 278 -10.94 14.93 -1.95
N LEU A 279 -11.65 13.82 -1.75
CA LEU A 279 -11.04 12.52 -1.45
C LEU A 279 -10.16 12.02 -2.60
N VAL A 280 -10.62 12.16 -3.85
CA VAL A 280 -9.82 11.80 -5.04
C VAL A 280 -8.56 12.67 -5.12
N LYS A 281 -8.67 13.98 -4.89
CA LYS A 281 -7.53 14.90 -4.87
C LYS A 281 -6.54 14.57 -3.75
N ASN A 282 -7.02 14.17 -2.56
CA ASN A 282 -6.12 13.85 -1.45
C ASN A 282 -5.37 12.54 -1.66
N TYR A 283 -6.07 11.48 -2.07
CA TYR A 283 -5.50 10.13 -2.07
C TYR A 283 -4.99 9.65 -3.43
N SER A 284 -5.56 10.18 -4.52
CA SER A 284 -5.43 9.62 -5.87
C SER A 284 -5.02 10.63 -6.93
N GLN A 285 -4.56 11.84 -6.54
CA GLN A 285 -4.16 12.90 -7.47
C GLN A 285 -3.09 12.47 -8.47
N PHE A 286 -2.20 11.55 -8.11
CA PHE A 286 -1.09 11.13 -8.96
C PHE A 286 -1.25 9.73 -9.55
N VAL A 287 -2.43 9.12 -9.40
CA VAL A 287 -2.80 7.87 -10.10
C VAL A 287 -2.63 8.06 -11.61
N ALA A 288 -2.11 7.03 -12.28
CA ALA A 288 -1.64 7.13 -13.67
C ALA A 288 -2.75 7.33 -14.71
N PHE A 289 -3.98 6.98 -14.38
CA PHE A 289 -5.13 7.02 -15.28
C PHE A 289 -6.06 8.19 -14.94
N PRO A 290 -6.77 8.76 -15.93
CA PRO A 290 -7.73 9.83 -15.71
C PRO A 290 -8.88 9.34 -14.80
N ILE A 291 -9.18 10.14 -13.78
CA ILE A 291 -10.27 9.92 -12.84
C ILE A 291 -11.29 11.04 -13.03
N TYR A 292 -12.49 10.68 -13.47
CA TYR A 292 -13.61 11.61 -13.63
C TYR A 292 -14.57 11.50 -12.45
N THR A 293 -14.98 12.65 -11.91
CA THR A 293 -16.01 12.75 -10.87
C THR A 293 -17.27 13.40 -11.43
N TRP A 294 -18.44 12.90 -11.06
CA TRP A 294 -19.72 13.49 -11.44
C TRP A 294 -20.04 14.69 -10.54
N VAL A 295 -20.06 15.90 -11.11
CA VAL A 295 -20.18 17.16 -10.34
C VAL A 295 -21.31 18.04 -10.86
N GLU A 296 -21.94 18.79 -9.96
CA GLU A 296 -22.91 19.83 -10.31
C GLU A 296 -22.17 21.10 -10.76
N LYS A 297 -22.36 21.49 -12.02
CA LYS A 297 -21.86 22.74 -12.59
C LYS A 297 -23.02 23.73 -12.72
N SER A 298 -22.69 25.03 -12.69
CA SER A 298 -23.66 26.09 -12.94
C SER A 298 -23.22 26.94 -14.13
N ARG A 299 -24.17 27.26 -15.02
CA ARG A 299 -23.95 28.19 -16.13
C ARG A 299 -24.97 29.32 -16.09
N THR A 300 -24.52 30.52 -16.40
CA THR A 300 -25.38 31.69 -16.52
C THR A 300 -25.89 31.79 -17.95
N VAL A 301 -27.20 31.72 -18.15
CA VAL A 301 -27.85 31.89 -19.45
C VAL A 301 -28.59 33.22 -19.44
N GLU A 302 -28.30 34.09 -20.41
CA GLU A 302 -29.03 35.34 -20.61
C GLU A 302 -30.21 35.12 -21.57
N GLU A 303 -31.42 35.07 -21.04
CA GLU A 303 -32.65 35.10 -21.84
C GLU A 303 -33.39 36.41 -21.61
N THR A 304 -33.56 37.21 -22.68
CA THR A 304 -34.47 38.37 -22.77
C THR A 304 -34.59 39.20 -21.47
N LYS A 305 -33.53 39.95 -21.14
CA LYS A 305 -33.44 40.88 -19.99
C LYS A 305 -33.49 40.24 -18.60
N LYS A 306 -33.40 38.91 -18.46
CA LYS A 306 -33.24 38.24 -17.16
C LYS A 306 -32.07 37.25 -17.20
N THR A 307 -31.17 37.38 -16.24
CA THR A 307 -30.06 36.46 -16.00
C THR A 307 -30.57 35.25 -15.21
N LYS A 308 -30.48 34.04 -15.76
CA LYS A 308 -30.90 32.80 -15.09
C LYS A 308 -29.69 31.87 -14.93
N THR A 309 -29.46 31.39 -13.72
CA THR A 309 -28.45 30.37 -13.44
C THR A 309 -29.08 28.99 -13.60
N GLU A 310 -28.57 28.19 -14.54
CA GLU A 310 -28.96 26.80 -14.73
C GLU A 310 -27.90 25.88 -14.13
N LYS A 311 -28.35 24.93 -13.31
CA LYS A 311 -27.51 23.85 -12.76
C LYS A 311 -27.62 22.62 -13.66
N TYR A 312 -26.50 21.99 -13.96
CA TYR A 312 -26.43 20.75 -14.73
C TYR A 312 -25.30 19.87 -14.19
N TRP A 313 -25.37 18.58 -14.45
CA TRP A 313 -24.35 17.64 -14.02
C TRP A 313 -23.45 17.24 -15.19
N ASP A 314 -22.16 17.12 -14.92
CA ASP A 314 -21.17 16.78 -15.93
C ASP A 314 -19.96 16.07 -15.30
N TRP A 315 -19.22 15.34 -16.13
CA TRP A 315 -17.98 14.71 -15.72
C TRP A 315 -16.86 15.76 -15.65
N GLU A 316 -16.09 15.75 -14.58
CA GLU A 316 -14.92 16.61 -14.40
C GLU A 316 -13.68 15.78 -14.08
N LEU A 317 -12.55 16.10 -14.71
CA LEU A 317 -11.28 15.43 -14.45
C LEU A 317 -10.76 15.86 -13.07
N ALA A 318 -10.67 14.91 -12.14
CA ALA A 318 -10.29 15.21 -10.76
C ALA A 318 -8.76 15.24 -10.55
N ASN A 319 -8.01 14.43 -11.30
CA ASN A 319 -6.56 14.26 -11.13
C ASN A 319 -5.74 14.91 -12.27
N GLU A 320 -5.93 16.21 -12.48
CA GLU A 320 -5.28 16.95 -13.59
C GLU A 320 -3.76 17.13 -13.40
N THR A 321 -3.28 17.10 -12.15
CA THR A 321 -1.89 17.42 -11.83
C THR A 321 -1.00 16.20 -12.04
N LYS A 322 -0.06 16.31 -13.00
CA LYS A 322 0.89 15.23 -13.28
C LYS A 322 2.06 15.26 -12.29
N PRO A 323 2.55 14.09 -11.81
CA PRO A 323 3.67 14.04 -10.87
C PRO A 323 4.98 14.41 -11.58
N ILE A 324 5.55 15.56 -11.23
CA ILE A 324 6.79 16.05 -11.88
C ILE A 324 8.03 15.24 -11.47
N TRP A 325 8.05 14.62 -10.28
CA TRP A 325 9.15 13.78 -9.81
C TRP A 325 9.33 12.48 -10.60
N MET A 326 8.36 12.13 -11.45
CA MET A 326 8.47 10.96 -12.33
C MET A 326 9.27 11.26 -13.59
N ARG A 327 9.46 12.54 -13.95
CA ARG A 327 10.26 13.00 -15.09
C ARG A 327 11.71 13.24 -14.68
N SER A 328 12.61 13.26 -15.64
CA SER A 328 14.01 13.63 -15.36
C SER A 328 14.08 15.10 -14.95
N ALA A 329 14.87 15.43 -13.93
CA ALA A 329 15.04 16.83 -13.48
C ALA A 329 15.52 17.77 -14.60
N LYS A 330 16.18 17.24 -15.63
CA LYS A 330 16.66 17.99 -16.80
C LYS A 330 15.57 18.31 -17.84
N GLU A 331 14.45 17.60 -17.79
CA GLU A 331 13.34 17.72 -18.75
C GLU A 331 12.20 18.57 -18.20
N VAL A 332 12.26 18.99 -16.94
CA VAL A 332 11.23 19.79 -16.27
C VAL A 332 11.68 21.24 -16.27
N GLU A 333 10.87 22.10 -16.88
CA GLU A 333 11.14 23.53 -16.95
C GLU A 333 10.83 24.22 -15.61
N LYS A 334 11.45 25.38 -15.38
CA LYS A 334 11.27 26.14 -14.13
C LYS A 334 9.79 26.45 -13.84
N ASP A 335 9.06 26.88 -14.86
CA ASP A 335 7.65 27.26 -14.73
C ASP A 335 6.78 26.07 -14.32
N GLU A 336 7.12 24.86 -14.77
CA GLU A 336 6.43 23.63 -14.37
C GLU A 336 6.61 23.33 -12.88
N TYR A 337 7.81 23.57 -12.31
CA TYR A 337 8.02 23.44 -10.87
C TYR A 337 7.19 24.46 -10.07
N GLN A 338 7.05 25.68 -10.58
CA GLN A 338 6.28 26.74 -9.93
C GLN A 338 4.78 26.44 -9.98
N GLU A 339 4.25 26.05 -11.14
CA GLU A 339 2.85 25.63 -11.29
C GLU A 339 2.53 24.41 -10.43
N PHE A 340 3.44 23.43 -10.40
CA PHE A 340 3.27 22.24 -9.57
C PHE A 340 3.20 22.58 -8.07
N TYR A 341 4.07 23.48 -7.59
CA TYR A 341 4.05 23.97 -6.21
C TYR A 341 2.72 24.64 -5.88
N LYS A 342 2.30 25.62 -6.70
CA LYS A 342 1.05 26.36 -6.51
C LYS A 342 -0.16 25.45 -6.46
N LYS A 343 -0.26 24.50 -7.39
CA LYS A 343 -1.39 23.55 -7.45
C LYS A 343 -1.39 22.55 -6.30
N THR A 344 -0.22 22.04 -5.90
CA THR A 344 -0.12 20.96 -4.88
C THR A 344 -0.36 21.48 -3.46
N PHE A 345 0.12 22.69 -3.17
CA PHE A 345 0.04 23.31 -1.85
C PHE A 345 -1.03 24.40 -1.75
N ASN A 346 -1.79 24.65 -2.83
CA ASN A 346 -2.79 25.72 -2.93
C ASN A 346 -2.18 27.11 -2.62
N GLU A 347 -0.99 27.35 -3.17
CA GLU A 347 -0.20 28.56 -2.97
C GLU A 347 -0.36 29.53 -4.16
N PHE A 348 -0.32 30.83 -3.87
CA PHE A 348 -0.41 31.87 -4.91
C PHE A 348 0.96 32.34 -5.39
N LEU A 349 1.94 32.37 -4.48
CA LEU A 349 3.28 32.86 -4.75
C LEU A 349 4.18 31.74 -5.28
N ASP A 350 5.20 32.13 -6.04
CA ASP A 350 6.25 31.21 -6.45
C ASP A 350 7.08 30.76 -5.24
N PRO A 351 7.59 29.52 -5.25
CA PRO A 351 8.54 29.10 -4.22
C PRO A 351 9.84 29.89 -4.36
N LEU A 352 10.50 30.18 -3.24
CA LEU A 352 11.82 30.83 -3.21
C LEU A 352 12.88 29.98 -3.91
N ALA A 353 12.84 28.67 -3.65
CA ALA A 353 13.73 27.69 -4.25
C ALA A 353 13.08 26.31 -4.27
N TYR A 354 13.62 25.42 -5.10
CA TYR A 354 13.27 24.01 -5.12
C TYR A 354 14.51 23.14 -5.37
N THR A 355 14.44 21.88 -4.98
CA THR A 355 15.42 20.86 -5.37
C THR A 355 14.68 19.60 -5.81
N HIS A 356 15.15 18.99 -6.90
CA HIS A 356 14.62 17.73 -7.44
C HIS A 356 15.76 16.73 -7.48
N PHE A 357 15.62 15.64 -6.73
CA PHE A 357 16.64 14.60 -6.66
C PHE A 357 16.02 13.21 -6.63
N THR A 358 16.84 12.24 -7.01
CA THR A 358 16.54 10.81 -6.94
C THR A 358 17.63 10.17 -6.10
N THR A 359 17.23 9.30 -5.18
CA THR A 359 18.14 8.53 -4.33
C THR A 359 18.14 7.10 -4.84
N GLU A 360 19.31 6.55 -5.11
CA GLU A 360 19.54 5.15 -5.45
C GLU A 360 20.27 4.48 -4.28
N GLY A 361 19.84 3.29 -3.87
CA GLY A 361 20.40 2.60 -2.71
C GLY A 361 19.48 1.50 -2.18
N GLU A 362 19.52 1.24 -0.87
CA GLU A 362 18.59 0.31 -0.21
C GLU A 362 17.14 0.81 -0.28
N VAL A 363 16.95 2.14 -0.18
CA VAL A 363 15.67 2.80 -0.40
C VAL A 363 15.79 3.68 -1.63
N GLU A 364 15.06 3.33 -2.67
CA GLU A 364 15.00 4.10 -3.92
C GLU A 364 13.76 5.00 -3.90
N PHE A 365 13.96 6.31 -4.06
CA PHE A 365 12.86 7.27 -4.10
C PHE A 365 13.22 8.51 -4.90
N ARG A 366 12.19 9.20 -5.39
CA ARG A 366 12.29 10.47 -6.10
C ARG A 366 11.57 11.53 -5.29
N SER A 367 12.13 12.73 -5.21
CA SER A 367 11.57 13.81 -4.40
C SER A 367 11.77 15.16 -5.04
N VAL A 368 10.79 16.05 -4.81
CA VAL A 368 10.90 17.48 -5.06
C VAL A 368 10.61 18.20 -3.75
N LEU A 369 11.58 18.95 -3.25
CA LEU A 369 11.44 19.78 -2.05
C LEU A 369 11.35 21.25 -2.46
N TYR A 370 10.50 21.99 -1.76
CA TYR A 370 10.26 23.41 -1.99
C TYR A 370 10.61 24.22 -0.75
N ILE A 371 11.12 25.44 -0.97
CA ILE A 371 11.23 26.49 0.04
C ILE A 371 10.16 27.53 -0.29
N PRO A 372 9.18 27.76 0.59
CA PRO A 372 8.13 28.75 0.37
C PRO A 372 8.68 30.16 0.14
N GLY A 373 8.02 30.94 -0.74
CA GLY A 373 8.39 32.32 -1.03
C GLY A 373 8.13 33.29 0.13
N MET A 374 7.17 32.95 1.00
CA MET A 374 6.86 33.65 2.24
C MET A 374 6.69 32.64 3.37
N ALA A 375 7.05 33.05 4.59
CA ALA A 375 6.72 32.27 5.77
C ALA A 375 5.19 32.19 5.93
N PRO A 376 4.65 31.08 6.45
CA PRO A 376 3.23 30.99 6.73
C PRO A 376 2.77 32.14 7.64
N LEU A 377 1.64 32.76 7.28
CA LEU A 377 1.10 33.89 8.05
C LEU A 377 0.58 33.46 9.42
N ASN A 378 0.32 32.17 9.61
CA ASN A 378 -0.26 31.63 10.83
C ASN A 378 0.83 31.17 11.80
N ASN A 379 0.91 31.80 12.98
CA ASN A 379 1.91 31.47 14.00
C ASN A 379 1.80 30.01 14.51
N GLU A 380 0.66 29.35 14.33
CA GLU A 380 0.45 27.95 14.72
C GLU A 380 1.31 26.98 13.91
N GLU A 381 1.57 27.25 12.63
CA GLU A 381 2.45 26.42 11.79
C GLU A 381 3.95 26.62 12.11
N VAL A 382 4.28 27.77 12.72
CA VAL A 382 5.64 28.08 13.19
C VAL A 382 5.91 27.49 14.57
N ILE A 383 4.86 27.29 15.38
CA ILE A 383 4.94 26.81 16.77
C ILE A 383 4.71 25.29 16.87
N ASN A 384 3.97 24.68 15.93
CA ASN A 384 3.68 23.25 15.97
C ASN A 384 4.81 22.44 15.32
N PRO A 385 5.53 21.58 16.07
CA PRO A 385 6.59 20.74 15.51
C PRO A 385 6.08 19.68 14.52
N LYS A 386 4.76 19.39 14.50
CA LYS A 386 4.12 18.45 13.57
C LYS A 386 3.69 19.14 12.28
N THR A 387 4.65 19.63 11.51
CA THR A 387 4.34 20.30 10.24
C THR A 387 4.03 19.27 9.15
N LYS A 388 2.77 19.23 8.68
CA LYS A 388 2.28 18.36 7.60
C LYS A 388 2.68 18.85 6.20
N ASN A 389 3.96 19.20 6.04
CA ASN A 389 4.47 19.92 4.88
C ASN A 389 5.13 18.99 3.85
N ILE A 390 5.42 17.75 4.22
CA ILE A 390 5.97 16.72 3.35
C ILE A 390 4.92 15.63 3.20
N ARG A 391 4.63 15.23 1.97
CA ARG A 391 3.68 14.17 1.66
C ARG A 391 4.41 12.94 1.12
N LEU A 392 4.25 11.80 1.79
CA LEU A 392 4.78 10.51 1.37
C LEU A 392 3.83 9.85 0.38
N TYR A 393 4.36 9.50 -0.78
CA TYR A 393 3.64 8.71 -1.78
C TYR A 393 4.38 7.41 -2.04
N VAL A 394 3.63 6.30 -2.08
CA VAL A 394 4.14 5.00 -2.53
C VAL A 394 3.35 4.63 -3.77
N LYS A 395 4.06 4.36 -4.88
CA LYS A 395 3.44 4.08 -6.19
C LYS A 395 2.38 5.12 -6.59
N ARG A 396 2.66 6.39 -6.30
CA ARG A 396 1.81 7.56 -6.56
C ARG A 396 0.51 7.64 -5.76
N VAL A 397 0.32 6.76 -4.78
CA VAL A 397 -0.78 6.81 -3.82
C VAL A 397 -0.31 7.48 -2.54
N PHE A 398 -1.11 8.41 -2.01
CA PHE A 398 -0.79 9.11 -0.76
C PHE A 398 -0.85 8.16 0.44
N ILE A 399 0.19 8.19 1.27
CA ILE A 399 0.32 7.34 2.47
C ILE A 399 0.20 8.15 3.75
N SER A 400 1.04 9.17 3.90
CA SER A 400 1.12 9.96 5.13
C SER A 400 1.72 11.33 4.85
N ASP A 401 1.32 12.33 5.63
CA ASP A 401 1.98 13.63 5.74
C ASP A 401 2.66 13.83 7.12
N ASP A 402 2.67 12.77 7.92
CA ASP A 402 3.20 12.75 9.28
C ASP A 402 4.68 12.34 9.26
N PHE A 403 5.55 13.34 9.43
CA PHE A 403 7.01 13.17 9.46
C PHE A 403 7.55 13.66 10.80
N ASP A 404 7.19 12.94 11.86
CA ASP A 404 7.52 13.30 13.25
C ASP A 404 8.97 13.00 13.66
N GLY A 405 9.79 12.47 12.74
CA GLY A 405 11.19 12.12 13.01
C GLY A 405 11.40 10.91 13.94
N GLU A 406 10.32 10.32 14.47
CA GLU A 406 10.31 9.01 15.15
C GLU A 406 9.94 7.90 14.14
N LEU A 407 10.82 7.64 13.17
CA LEU A 407 10.79 6.42 12.37
C LEU A 407 11.88 5.45 12.83
#